data_AF-A0A976L963-F1
#
_entry.id   AF-A0A976L963-F1
#
_cell.length_a   1.000
_cell.length_b   1.000
_cell.length_c   1.000
_cell.angle_alpha   90.00
_cell.angle_beta   90.00
_cell.angle_gamma   90.00
#
_symmetry.space_group_name_H-M   'P 1'
#
loop_
_entity.id
_entity.type
_entity.pdbx_description
1 polymer ?
#
loop_
_entity_poly.entity_id
_entity_poly.type
_entity_poly.pdbx_seq_one_letter_code
_entity_poly.pdbx_strand_id
1 'polypeptide(L)' 'MKIIILAFTFLALSGCTSAADKAAQEQMQKEQIQLAIKKIDISCRDKYPIGIPGAIMKRKQCQQIGIESMELPQK' A
#
# COMPACT_ATOMS: atom_id res chain seq x y z
N MET A 1 -9.85 -3.43 -51.04
CA MET A 1 -10.72 -4.21 -50.14
C MET A 1 -10.00 -5.49 -49.71
N LYS A 2 -9.43 -5.53 -48.48
CA LYS A 2 -8.92 -6.75 -47.77
C LYS A 2 -8.16 -6.47 -46.45
N ILE A 3 -8.11 -5.22 -45.95
CA ILE A 3 -7.26 -4.86 -44.79
C ILE A 3 -8.06 -4.59 -43.49
N ILE A 4 -9.40 -4.58 -43.55
CA ILE A 4 -10.23 -4.06 -42.43
C ILE A 4 -10.52 -5.12 -41.33
N ILE A 5 -10.12 -6.38 -41.49
CA ILE A 5 -10.64 -7.48 -40.65
C ILE A 5 -9.69 -7.91 -39.51
N LEU A 6 -8.44 -7.42 -39.47
CA LEU A 6 -7.48 -7.85 -38.42
C LEU A 6 -7.50 -7.03 -37.13
N ALA A 7 -8.20 -5.89 -37.10
CA ALA A 7 -8.22 -5.01 -35.92
C ALA A 7 -9.34 -5.35 -34.91
N PHE A 8 -10.34 -6.14 -35.30
CA PHE A 8 -11.51 -6.40 -34.44
C PHE A 8 -11.30 -7.54 -33.42
N THR A 9 -10.28 -8.38 -33.58
CA THR A 9 -10.01 -9.49 -32.65
C THR A 9 -9.16 -9.11 -31.44
N PHE A 10 -8.49 -7.95 -31.46
CA PHE A 10 -7.71 -7.47 -30.31
C PHE A 10 -8.56 -6.83 -29.21
N LEU A 11 -9.78 -6.38 -29.52
CA LEU A 11 -10.65 -5.71 -28.55
C LEU A 11 -11.40 -6.67 -27.61
N ALA A 12 -11.29 -7.99 -27.83
CA ALA A 12 -11.91 -9.01 -26.99
C ALA A 12 -11.03 -9.48 -25.82
N LEU A 13 -9.71 -9.22 -25.86
CA LEU A 13 -8.77 -9.60 -24.80
C LEU A 13 -8.65 -8.54 -23.68
N SER A 14 -9.13 -7.32 -23.92
CA SER A 14 -9.18 -6.24 -22.92
C SER A 14 -10.46 -6.22 -22.08
N GLY A 15 -11.35 -7.21 -22.25
CA GLY A 15 -12.69 -7.24 -21.65
C GLY A 15 -12.90 -8.12 -20.41
N CYS A 16 -11.86 -8.72 -19.83
CA CYS A 16 -11.99 -9.57 -18.64
C CYS A 16 -10.87 -9.32 -17.61
N THR A 17 -10.76 -8.12 -17.06
CA THR A 17 -10.14 -7.95 -15.74
C THR A 17 -11.17 -8.37 -14.70
N SER A 18 -11.26 -9.69 -14.51
CA SER A 18 -12.14 -10.36 -13.56
C SER A 18 -12.04 -9.73 -12.18
N ALA A 19 -13.14 -9.70 -11.43
CA ALA A 19 -13.22 -9.24 -10.04
C ALA A 19 -12.14 -9.84 -9.10
N ALA A 20 -11.49 -10.94 -9.51
CA ALA A 20 -10.31 -11.51 -8.86
C ALA A 20 -9.10 -10.56 -8.81
N ASP A 21 -8.91 -9.70 -9.82
CA ASP A 21 -7.79 -8.76 -9.90
C ASP A 21 -7.93 -7.64 -8.87
N LYS A 22 -9.17 -7.14 -8.66
CA LYS A 22 -9.47 -6.15 -7.60
C LYS A 22 -9.21 -6.70 -6.21
N ALA A 23 -9.59 -7.95 -5.95
CA ALA A 23 -9.36 -8.59 -4.64
C ALA A 23 -7.86 -8.80 -4.37
N ALA A 24 -7.09 -9.21 -5.39
CA ALA A 24 -5.65 -9.33 -5.30
C ALA A 24 -4.97 -7.97 -5.11
N GLN A 25 -5.45 -6.92 -5.79
CA GLN A 25 -4.95 -5.55 -5.64
C GLN A 25 -5.24 -4.98 -4.25
N GLU A 26 -6.43 -5.24 -3.69
CA GLU A 26 -6.77 -4.86 -2.30
C GLU A 26 -5.91 -5.59 -1.27
N GLN A 27 -5.63 -6.88 -1.48
CA GLN A 27 -4.74 -7.65 -0.60
C GLN A 27 -3.31 -7.11 -0.65
N MET A 28 -2.75 -6.87 -1.84
CA MET A 28 -1.43 -6.27 -2.00
C MET A 28 -1.35 -4.89 -1.36
N GLN A 29 -2.37 -4.04 -1.51
CA GLN A 29 -2.41 -2.73 -0.86
C GLN A 29 -2.43 -2.86 0.67
N LYS A 30 -3.22 -3.77 1.23
CA LYS A 30 -3.25 -4.03 2.68
C LYS A 30 -1.89 -4.51 3.20
N GLU A 31 -1.22 -5.41 2.48
CA GLU A 31 0.13 -5.86 2.83
C GLU A 31 1.15 -4.71 2.77
N GLN A 32 1.09 -3.86 1.75
CA GLN A 32 1.98 -2.69 1.65
C GLN A 32 1.76 -1.71 2.81
N ILE A 33 0.51 -1.43 3.17
CA ILE A 33 0.17 -0.58 4.31
C ILE A 33 0.70 -1.19 5.62
N GLN A 34 0.50 -2.50 5.84
CA GLN A 34 1.04 -3.18 7.02
C GLN A 34 2.56 -3.14 7.08
N LEU A 35 3.24 -3.35 5.95
CA LEU A 35 4.70 -3.23 5.85
C LEU A 35 5.17 -1.81 6.15
N ALA A 36 4.44 -0.81 5.66
CA ALA A 36 4.75 0.59 5.90
C ALA A 36 4.60 0.96 7.39
N ILE A 37 3.50 0.56 8.03
CA ILE A 37 3.29 0.72 9.48
C ILE A 37 4.41 0.04 10.28
N LYS A 38 4.81 -1.18 9.89
CA LYS A 38 5.89 -1.92 10.55
C LYS A 38 7.24 -1.21 10.40
N LYS A 39 7.52 -0.60 9.24
CA LYS A 39 8.71 0.24 9.05
C LYS A 39 8.71 1.47 9.96
N ILE A 40 7.55 2.13 10.13
CA ILE A 40 7.43 3.25 11.09
C ILE A 40 7.72 2.76 12.51
N ASP A 41 7.14 1.63 12.94
CA ASP A 41 7.36 1.10 14.29
C ASP A 41 8.85 0.88 14.57
N ILE A 42 9.56 0.23 13.65
CA ILE A 42 11.01 0.00 13.75
C ILE A 42 11.76 1.33 13.82
N SER A 43 11.49 2.25 12.89
CA SER A 43 12.15 3.56 12.85
C SER A 43 11.95 4.36 14.15
N CYS A 44 10.74 4.32 14.72
CA CYS A 44 10.43 4.99 15.98
C CYS A 44 11.09 4.29 17.18
N ARG A 45 11.23 2.96 17.17
CA ARG A 45 11.98 2.21 18.20
C ARG A 45 13.47 2.52 18.16
N ASP A 46 14.05 2.61 16.96
CA ASP A 46 15.46 2.95 16.74
C ASP A 46 15.77 4.38 17.16
N LYS A 47 14.89 5.34 16.85
CA LYS A 47 15.01 6.74 17.31
C LYS A 47 14.93 6.89 18.83
N TYR A 48 14.12 6.06 19.49
CA TYR A 48 13.86 6.16 20.93
C TYR A 48 14.09 4.81 21.60
N PRO A 49 15.35 4.37 21.81
CA PRO A 49 15.65 3.12 22.50
C PRO A 49 15.18 3.14 23.97
N ILE A 50 15.05 1.95 24.58
CA ILE A 50 14.45 1.76 25.92
C ILE A 50 15.19 2.58 27.01
N GLY A 51 16.47 2.90 26.81
CA GLY A 51 17.27 3.71 27.73
C GLY A 51 16.98 5.22 27.70
N ILE A 52 16.12 5.71 26.80
CA ILE A 52 15.78 7.14 26.76
C ILE A 52 14.60 7.42 27.70
N PRO A 53 14.70 8.43 28.60
CA PRO A 53 13.58 8.82 29.44
C PRO A 53 12.39 9.26 28.57
N GLY A 54 11.22 8.68 28.85
CA GLY A 54 10.02 8.90 28.05
C GLY A 54 10.00 8.22 26.68
N ALA A 55 10.89 7.25 26.41
CA ALA A 55 10.96 6.53 25.13
C ALA A 55 9.61 5.97 24.70
N ILE A 56 8.80 5.44 25.63
CA ILE A 56 7.48 4.87 25.33
C ILE A 56 6.53 5.94 24.78
N MET A 57 6.48 7.12 25.40
CA MET A 57 5.63 8.22 24.97
C MET A 57 6.07 8.76 23.60
N LYS A 58 7.39 8.97 23.42
CA LYS A 58 7.96 9.45 22.16
C LYS A 58 7.78 8.46 21.00
N ARG A 59 7.84 7.15 21.28
CA ARG A 59 7.51 6.09 20.30
C ARG A 59 6.05 6.19 19.84
N LYS A 60 5.11 6.30 20.79
CA LYS A 60 3.68 6.45 20.46
C LYS A 60 3.41 7.69 19.61
N GLN A 61 4.01 8.82 19.97
CA GLN A 61 3.87 10.06 19.21
C GLN A 61 4.48 9.95 17.81
N CYS A 62 5.67 9.35 17.69
CA CYS A 62 6.33 9.11 16.42
C CYS A 62 5.51 8.17 15.50
N GLN A 63 4.92 7.12 16.07
CA GLN A 63 4.03 6.22 15.33
C GLN A 63 2.78 6.94 14.84
N GLN A 64 2.12 7.74 15.69
CA GLN A 64 0.93 8.52 15.30
C GLN A 64 1.24 9.46 14.14
N ILE A 65 2.28 10.30 14.27
CA ILE A 65 2.68 11.24 13.23
C ILE A 65 3.05 10.50 11.94
N GLY A 66 3.78 9.38 12.06
CA GLY A 66 4.17 8.57 10.90
C GLY A 66 2.97 7.97 10.16
N ILE A 67 1.96 7.48 10.89
CA ILE A 67 0.73 6.93 10.29
C ILE A 67 -0.12 8.05 9.67
N GLU A 68 -0.26 9.20 10.33
CA GLU A 68 -0.99 10.36 9.80
C GLU A 68 -0.32 10.96 8.56
N SER A 69 1.01 10.85 8.46
CA SER A 69 1.79 11.32 7.31
C SER A 69 1.79 10.32 6.15
N MET A 70 1.30 9.09 6.34
CA MET A 70 1.09 8.17 5.23
C MET A 70 -0.18 8.58 4.51
N GLU A 71 -0.05 8.93 3.22
CA GLU A 71 -1.18 9.03 2.30
C GLU A 71 -1.78 7.62 2.13
N LEU A 72 -2.59 7.22 3.11
CA LEU A 72 -3.46 6.06 3.00
C LEU A 72 -4.39 6.33 1.81
N PRO A 73 -4.58 5.37 0.88
CA PRO A 73 -5.53 5.54 -0.20
C PRO A 73 -6.91 5.83 0.43
N GLN A 74 -7.33 7.09 0.31
CA GLN A 74 -8.65 7.54 0.71
C GLN A 74 -9.65 6.74 -0.13
N LYS A 75 -10.59 6.14 0.58
CA LYS A 75 -11.60 5.21 0.09
C LYS A 75 -12.43 5.78 -1.07
#